data_AF-A0A6A4Z2P0-F1
#
_entry.id   AF-A0A6A4Z2P0-F1
#
_cell.length_a   1.000
_cell.length_b   1.000
_cell.length_c   1.000
_cell.angle_alpha   90.00
_cell.angle_beta   90.00
_cell.angle_gamma   90.00
#
_symmetry.space_group_name_H-M   'P 1'
#
loop_
_entity.id
_entity.type
_entity.pdbx_description
1 polymer ?
#
loop_
_entity_poly.entity_id
_entity_poly.type
_entity_poly.pdbx_seq_one_letter_code
_entity_poly.pdbx_strand_id
1 'polypeptide(L)'
;MDHYKLTQFVNLTTTARLNIRDDINLSFVQYIQPMDSDVYALSSINFFAPSEPHLEFFSWLYVFDWVEGKREVVTFQGDVDAVTTISAPVNLDVRPVNGQEIPVNVSYYILRVVQYITIVLFGVSCIVCIYIVTSRGYVEGLHMIPFNLIAGHVWVGRPLMLLRGLAAVCFLSTSTVELVSPHTGLISYFQSPAPNLFTTFLSATQISWLVYVVVDSFSIVTSEYTSNYSTLSAVVGTLVIFVWSAAFPPNHSVSISRQCTVVAVDFDVVCTSGNVRIGDVTRFTQLVLVCIGCTLLCFLVERQRHTMPPPNLKL
;
A
#
# COMPACT_ATOMS: atom_id res chain seq x y z
N MET A 1 -14.18 30.57 -25.81
CA MET A 1 -14.66 29.31 -25.22
C MET A 1 -15.15 28.46 -26.39
N ASP A 2 -14.37 27.46 -26.81
CA ASP A 2 -14.56 26.78 -28.10
C ASP A 2 -15.90 26.05 -28.13
N HIS A 3 -16.82 26.46 -29.01
CA HIS A 3 -18.14 25.83 -29.18
C HIS A 3 -18.05 24.30 -29.41
N TYR A 4 -16.97 23.86 -30.03
CA TYR A 4 -16.65 22.44 -30.26
C TYR A 4 -16.46 21.63 -28.96
N LYS A 5 -15.98 22.25 -27.88
CA LYS A 5 -15.78 21.57 -26.60
C LYS A 5 -17.06 21.47 -25.75
N LEU A 6 -18.11 22.24 -26.06
CA LEU A 6 -19.40 22.12 -25.37
C LEU A 6 -20.29 21.05 -26.00
N THR A 7 -20.26 20.91 -27.32
CA THR A 7 -21.09 19.93 -28.03
C THR A 7 -20.76 18.48 -27.64
N GLN A 8 -19.53 18.19 -27.22
CA GLN A 8 -19.14 16.84 -26.77
C GLN A 8 -19.91 16.36 -25.53
N PHE A 9 -20.42 17.27 -24.69
CA PHE A 9 -21.10 16.91 -23.45
C PHE A 9 -22.62 16.86 -23.55
N VAL A 10 -23.21 17.30 -24.66
CA VAL A 10 -24.67 17.43 -24.81
C VAL A 10 -25.40 16.10 -24.60
N ASN A 11 -24.85 15.00 -25.11
CA ASN A 11 -25.46 13.69 -24.94
C ASN A 11 -25.41 13.22 -23.47
N LEU A 12 -24.28 13.44 -22.80
CA LEU A 12 -24.09 13.09 -21.40
C LEU A 12 -24.99 13.92 -20.48
N THR A 13 -25.09 15.24 -20.71
CA THR A 13 -25.94 16.12 -19.92
C THR A 13 -27.42 15.79 -20.11
N THR A 14 -27.84 15.48 -21.34
CA THR A 14 -29.24 15.08 -21.62
C THR A 14 -29.57 13.77 -20.92
N THR A 15 -28.67 12.79 -20.95
CA THR A 15 -28.85 11.49 -20.29
C THR A 15 -28.94 11.67 -18.77
N ALA A 16 -28.03 12.44 -18.16
CA ALA A 16 -28.05 12.72 -16.73
C ALA A 16 -29.34 13.46 -16.32
N ARG A 17 -29.79 14.41 -17.14
CA ARG A 17 -31.04 15.16 -16.90
C ARG A 17 -32.25 14.23 -16.85
N LEU A 18 -32.38 13.34 -17.83
CA LEU A 18 -33.48 12.39 -17.91
C LEU A 18 -33.45 11.40 -16.74
N ASN A 19 -32.27 10.87 -16.39
CA ASN A 19 -32.15 9.96 -15.26
C ASN A 19 -32.54 10.60 -13.92
N ILE A 20 -32.09 11.84 -13.65
CA ILE A 20 -32.43 12.55 -12.40
C ILE A 20 -33.93 12.83 -12.30
N ARG A 21 -34.55 13.19 -13.43
CA ARG A 21 -35.95 13.56 -13.49
C ARG A 21 -36.87 12.34 -13.44
N ASP A 22 -36.60 11.33 -14.26
CA ASP A 22 -37.54 10.24 -14.54
C ASP A 22 -37.24 8.99 -13.69
N ASP A 23 -35.97 8.64 -13.47
CA ASP A 23 -35.60 7.45 -12.69
C ASP A 23 -35.50 7.76 -11.20
N ILE A 24 -34.77 8.82 -10.82
CA ILE A 24 -34.58 9.22 -9.42
C ILE A 24 -35.79 9.99 -8.88
N ASN A 25 -36.51 10.70 -9.77
CA ASN A 25 -37.64 11.56 -9.43
C ASN A 25 -37.28 12.58 -8.34
N LEU A 26 -36.11 13.23 -8.49
CA LEU A 26 -35.60 14.18 -7.50
C LEU A 26 -36.48 15.43 -7.47
N SER A 27 -36.90 15.87 -6.28
CA SER A 27 -37.80 17.01 -6.12
C SER A 27 -37.34 18.04 -5.09
N PHE A 28 -37.58 19.32 -5.40
CA PHE A 28 -37.59 20.40 -4.42
C PHE A 28 -38.86 20.29 -3.59
N VAL A 29 -38.71 20.39 -2.28
CA VAL A 29 -39.83 20.27 -1.34
C VAL A 29 -39.89 21.53 -0.51
N GLN A 30 -41.09 22.10 -0.37
CA GLN A 30 -41.34 23.26 0.47
C GLN A 30 -42.75 23.18 1.07
N TYR A 31 -42.92 23.76 2.26
CA TYR A 31 -44.26 23.98 2.80
C TYR A 31 -44.80 25.32 2.28
N ILE A 32 -45.98 25.25 1.67
CA ILE A 32 -46.70 26.43 1.19
C ILE A 32 -47.99 26.59 1.98
N GLN A 33 -48.38 27.84 2.21
CA GLN A 33 -49.68 28.18 2.77
C GLN A 33 -50.51 28.86 1.67
N PRO A 34 -51.59 28.22 1.19
CA PRO A 34 -52.52 28.87 0.27
C PRO A 34 -53.19 30.07 0.94
N MET A 35 -53.43 31.16 0.20
CA MET A 35 -54.04 32.38 0.77
C MET A 35 -55.41 32.14 1.41
N ASP A 36 -56.16 31.15 0.92
CA ASP A 36 -57.53 30.83 1.38
C ASP A 36 -57.58 29.73 2.45
N SER A 37 -56.44 29.31 3.00
CA SER A 37 -56.35 28.19 3.94
C SER A 37 -55.31 28.39 5.04
N ASP A 38 -55.67 28.07 6.28
CA ASP A 38 -54.73 28.00 7.42
C ASP A 38 -53.94 26.68 7.49
N VAL A 39 -54.11 25.80 6.50
CA VAL A 39 -53.42 24.52 6.43
C VAL A 39 -52.17 24.65 5.54
N TYR A 40 -51.02 24.29 6.11
CA TYR A 40 -49.77 24.15 5.35
C TYR A 40 -49.84 22.90 4.47
N ALA A 41 -49.59 23.06 3.18
CA ALA A 41 -49.48 21.97 2.23
C ALA A 41 -48.02 21.74 1.83
N LEU A 42 -47.63 20.48 1.70
CA LEU A 42 -46.32 20.11 1.16
C LEU A 42 -46.38 20.24 -0.37
N SER A 43 -45.60 21.15 -0.93
CA SER A 43 -45.42 21.31 -2.38
C SER A 43 -44.11 20.66 -2.78
N SER A 44 -44.16 19.84 -3.84
CA SER A 44 -43.00 19.21 -4.43
C SER A 44 -42.91 19.54 -5.93
N ILE A 45 -41.72 19.89 -6.40
CA ILE A 45 -41.44 20.23 -7.80
C ILE A 45 -40.24 19.39 -8.26
N ASN A 46 -40.41 18.61 -9.32
CA ASN A 46 -39.35 17.76 -9.86
C ASN A 46 -38.22 18.59 -10.51
N PHE A 47 -36.98 18.17 -10.32
CA PHE A 47 -35.80 18.71 -10.98
C PHE A 47 -35.91 18.56 -12.50
N PHE A 48 -35.66 19.65 -13.24
CA PHE A 48 -35.76 19.66 -14.71
C PHE A 48 -37.18 19.38 -15.24
N ALA A 49 -38.23 19.66 -14.45
CA ALA A 49 -39.61 19.58 -14.90
C ALA A 49 -39.85 20.54 -16.09
N PRO A 50 -40.57 20.13 -17.15
CA PRO A 50 -40.85 20.97 -18.32
C PRO A 50 -41.73 22.18 -17.97
N SER A 51 -42.49 22.08 -16.88
CA SER A 51 -43.34 23.15 -16.37
C SER A 51 -42.54 24.34 -15.85
N GLU A 52 -41.30 24.11 -15.39
CA GLU A 52 -40.47 25.12 -14.72
C GLU A 52 -39.08 25.24 -15.37
N PRO A 53 -38.98 25.67 -16.65
CA PRO A 53 -37.70 25.72 -17.37
C PRO A 53 -36.70 26.71 -16.75
N HIS A 54 -37.19 27.73 -16.03
CA HIS A 54 -36.33 28.72 -15.38
C HIS A 54 -35.55 28.17 -14.19
N LEU A 55 -35.99 27.05 -13.60
CA LEU A 55 -35.31 26.37 -12.50
C LEU A 55 -34.17 25.44 -12.95
N GLU A 56 -34.00 25.21 -14.26
CA GLU A 56 -33.01 24.27 -14.79
C GLU A 56 -31.57 24.65 -14.39
N PHE A 57 -31.22 25.94 -14.46
CA PHE A 57 -29.89 26.41 -14.05
C PHE A 57 -29.61 26.12 -12.58
N PHE A 58 -30.57 26.43 -11.70
CA PHE A 58 -30.43 26.17 -10.26
C PHE A 58 -30.39 24.67 -9.96
N SER A 59 -31.23 23.88 -10.63
CA SER A 59 -31.24 22.42 -10.51
C SER A 59 -29.85 21.83 -10.76
N TRP A 60 -29.12 22.32 -11.78
CA TRP A 60 -27.74 21.90 -12.02
C TRP A 60 -26.78 22.27 -10.88
N LEU A 61 -26.91 23.45 -10.27
CA LEU A 61 -26.08 23.82 -9.11
C LEU A 61 -26.29 22.87 -7.92
N TYR A 62 -27.55 22.50 -7.64
CA TYR A 62 -27.86 21.52 -6.60
C TYR A 62 -27.32 20.12 -6.93
N VAL A 63 -27.36 19.71 -8.20
CA VAL A 63 -26.77 18.44 -8.65
C VAL A 63 -25.25 18.47 -8.52
N PHE A 64 -24.59 19.59 -8.80
CA PHE A 64 -23.14 19.73 -8.56
C PHE A 64 -22.81 19.62 -7.08
N ASP A 65 -23.55 20.30 -6.20
CA ASP A 65 -23.38 20.18 -4.75
C ASP A 65 -23.58 18.74 -4.27
N TRP A 66 -24.53 18.00 -4.87
CA TRP A 66 -24.75 16.59 -4.56
C TRP A 66 -23.57 15.71 -4.99
N VAL A 67 -23.06 15.90 -6.21
CA VAL A 67 -21.89 15.17 -6.72
C VAL A 67 -20.63 15.48 -5.89
N GLU A 68 -20.48 16.72 -5.41
CA GLU A 68 -19.41 17.13 -4.51
C GLU A 68 -19.59 16.61 -3.06
N GLY A 69 -20.73 15.98 -2.73
CA GLY A 69 -21.03 15.47 -1.40
C GLY A 69 -21.34 16.55 -0.36
N LYS A 70 -21.62 17.79 -0.80
CA LYS A 70 -22.09 18.89 0.08
C LYS A 70 -23.56 18.75 0.44
N ARG A 71 -24.31 17.99 -0.36
CA ARG A 71 -25.72 17.68 -0.16
C ARG A 71 -25.92 16.20 -0.38
N GLU A 72 -26.91 15.64 0.28
CA GLU A 72 -27.31 14.24 0.11
C GLU A 72 -28.72 14.17 -0.46
N VAL A 73 -28.94 13.22 -1.37
CA VAL A 73 -30.27 12.89 -1.86
C VAL A 73 -30.80 11.74 -1.02
N VAL A 74 -31.99 11.95 -0.47
CA VAL A 74 -32.65 10.99 0.41
C VAL A 74 -34.09 10.78 -0.04
N THR A 75 -34.54 9.53 0.04
CA THR A 75 -35.93 9.17 -0.21
C THR A 75 -36.61 8.90 1.12
N PHE A 76 -37.56 9.75 1.48
CA PHE A 76 -38.42 9.55 2.63
C PHE A 76 -39.61 8.70 2.21
N GLN A 77 -39.67 7.46 2.69
CA GLN A 77 -40.82 6.58 2.47
C GLN A 77 -41.84 6.79 3.59
N GLY A 78 -43.00 7.33 3.24
CA GLY A 78 -44.17 7.37 4.10
C GLY A 78 -45.14 6.23 3.81
N ASP A 79 -46.21 6.16 4.58
CA ASP A 79 -47.23 5.11 4.45
C ASP A 79 -48.02 5.19 3.14
N VAL A 80 -48.12 6.40 2.55
CA VAL A 80 -48.93 6.69 1.36
C VAL A 80 -48.07 7.05 0.15
N ASP A 81 -46.96 7.78 0.36
CA ASP A 81 -46.13 8.28 -0.71
C ASP A 81 -44.65 8.33 -0.30
N ALA A 82 -43.77 8.31 -1.30
CA ALA A 82 -42.32 8.43 -1.13
C ALA A 82 -41.82 9.72 -1.78
N VAL A 83 -41.11 10.53 -1.01
CA VAL A 83 -40.57 11.81 -1.49
C VAL A 83 -39.05 11.72 -1.55
N THR A 84 -38.52 11.75 -2.77
CA THR A 84 -37.07 11.89 -3.01
C THR A 84 -36.72 13.38 -3.07
N THR A 85 -35.93 13.84 -2.10
CA THR A 85 -35.52 15.24 -2.01
C THR A 85 -34.04 15.37 -1.69
N ILE A 86 -33.53 16.60 -1.76
CA ILE A 86 -32.13 16.94 -1.52
C ILE A 86 -31.99 17.69 -0.19
N SER A 87 -30.96 17.36 0.58
CA SER A 87 -30.69 18.00 1.87
C SER A 87 -30.29 19.47 1.73
N ALA A 88 -30.39 20.20 2.83
CA ALA A 88 -29.65 21.45 3.02
C ALA A 88 -28.14 21.20 2.84
N PRO A 89 -27.34 22.23 2.46
CA PRO A 89 -25.91 22.04 2.32
C PRO A 89 -25.33 21.79 3.72
N VAL A 90 -24.62 20.68 3.85
CA VAL A 90 -23.89 20.32 5.07
C VAL A 90 -22.42 20.59 4.78
N ASN A 91 -21.77 21.37 5.64
CA ASN A 91 -20.33 21.53 5.55
C ASN A 91 -19.69 20.18 5.88
N LEU A 92 -18.83 19.68 4.99
CA LEU A 92 -18.03 18.50 5.26
C LEU A 92 -17.20 18.75 6.53
N ASP A 93 -17.42 17.93 7.57
CA ASP A 93 -16.59 17.94 8.77
C ASP A 93 -15.24 17.31 8.42
N VAL A 94 -14.32 18.14 7.94
CA VAL A 94 -12.95 17.72 7.65
C VAL A 94 -12.20 17.69 8.97
N ARG A 95 -12.22 16.52 9.62
CA ARG A 95 -11.36 16.29 10.78
C ARG A 95 -9.96 15.93 10.30
N PRO A 96 -8.91 16.68 10.70
CA PRO A 96 -7.56 16.29 10.39
C PRO A 96 -7.28 14.94 11.04
N VAL A 97 -6.73 14.00 10.28
CA VAL A 97 -6.26 12.72 10.83
C VAL A 97 -5.18 13.04 11.86
N ASN A 98 -5.29 12.46 13.06
CA ASN A 98 -4.26 12.62 14.08
C ASN A 98 -2.96 11.97 13.57
N GLY A 99 -1.95 12.80 13.28
CA GLY A 99 -0.66 12.31 12.78
C GLY A 99 0.06 11.36 13.75
N GLN A 100 -0.29 11.36 15.04
CA GLN A 100 0.25 10.44 16.03
C GLN A 100 -0.33 9.02 15.93
N GLU A 101 -1.50 8.86 15.29
CA GLU A 101 -2.11 7.54 15.06
C GLU A 101 -1.47 6.81 13.87
N ILE A 102 -0.74 7.52 13.01
CA ILE A 102 0.01 6.92 11.91
C ILE A 102 1.35 6.43 12.45
N PRO A 103 1.65 5.12 12.44
CA PRO A 103 2.89 4.58 13.01
C PRO A 103 4.11 4.82 12.10
N VAL A 104 4.48 6.08 11.87
CA VAL A 104 5.68 6.47 11.11
C VAL A 104 6.98 6.23 11.89
N ASN A 105 6.91 6.11 13.21
CA ASN A 105 8.10 5.96 14.05
C ASN A 105 8.89 4.68 13.69
N VAL A 106 8.21 3.55 13.57
CA VAL A 106 8.86 2.26 13.32
C VAL A 106 9.55 2.23 11.96
N SER A 107 8.87 2.69 10.90
CA SER A 107 9.45 2.74 9.56
C SER A 107 10.64 3.69 9.49
N TYR A 108 10.57 4.82 10.20
CA TYR A 108 11.68 5.76 10.31
C TYR A 108 12.90 5.15 11.02
N TYR A 109 12.70 4.47 12.15
CA TYR A 109 13.80 3.79 12.85
C TYR A 109 14.46 2.72 11.98
N ILE A 110 13.66 1.87 11.31
CA ILE A 110 14.19 0.85 10.39
C ILE A 110 14.99 1.50 9.26
N LEU A 111 14.48 2.59 8.67
CA LEU A 111 15.20 3.34 7.63
C LEU A 111 16.55 3.86 8.15
N ARG A 112 16.60 4.45 9.34
CA ARG A 112 17.85 4.94 9.94
C ARG A 112 18.85 3.82 10.20
N VAL A 113 18.39 2.65 10.65
CA VAL A 113 19.25 1.48 10.83
C VAL A 113 19.79 0.99 9.48
N VAL A 114 18.94 0.87 8.46
CA VAL A 114 19.37 0.45 7.12
C VAL A 114 20.38 1.43 6.52
N GLN A 115 20.20 2.74 6.73
CA GLN A 115 21.17 3.77 6.35
C GLN A 115 22.51 3.59 7.08
N TYR A 116 22.48 3.41 8.40
CA TYR A 116 23.68 3.14 9.21
C TYR A 116 24.47 1.93 8.68
N ILE A 117 23.79 0.80 8.46
CA ILE A 117 24.42 -0.43 7.92
C ILE A 117 25.10 -0.13 6.58
N THR A 118 24.42 0.62 5.71
CA THR A 118 24.93 0.94 4.37
C THR A 118 26.18 1.83 4.44
N ILE A 119 26.18 2.82 5.33
CA ILE A 119 27.33 3.73 5.55
C ILE A 119 28.53 2.96 6.09
N VAL A 120 28.33 2.09 7.07
CA VAL A 120 29.39 1.25 7.65
C VAL A 120 30.00 0.35 6.57
N LEU A 121 29.18 -0.39 5.83
CA LEU A 121 29.66 -1.27 4.77
C LEU A 121 30.36 -0.50 3.66
N PHE A 122 29.87 0.69 3.29
CA PHE A 122 30.55 1.56 2.33
C PHE A 122 31.95 1.96 2.83
N GLY A 123 32.07 2.37 4.10
CA GLY A 123 33.36 2.69 4.70
C GLY A 123 34.34 1.51 4.69
N VAL A 124 33.87 0.32 5.06
CA VAL A 124 34.68 -0.92 5.01
C VAL A 124 35.08 -1.24 3.57
N SER A 125 34.16 -1.11 2.60
CA SER A 125 34.47 -1.30 1.18
C SER A 125 35.57 -0.34 0.69
N CYS A 126 35.52 0.94 1.11
CA CYS A 126 36.58 1.90 0.76
C CYS A 126 37.95 1.45 1.29
N ILE A 127 38.02 0.95 2.53
CA ILE A 127 39.27 0.44 3.12
C ILE A 127 39.79 -0.76 2.32
N VAL A 128 38.90 -1.70 1.98
CA VAL A 128 39.25 -2.87 1.16
C VAL A 128 39.74 -2.47 -0.23
N CYS A 129 39.09 -1.49 -0.87
CA CYS A 129 39.54 -0.97 -2.16
C CYS A 129 40.94 -0.33 -2.08
N ILE A 130 41.23 0.45 -1.04
CA ILE A 130 42.56 1.02 -0.81
C ILE A 130 43.59 -0.11 -0.66
N TYR A 131 43.27 -1.15 0.11
CA TYR A 131 44.13 -2.31 0.28
C TYR A 131 44.45 -2.99 -1.06
N ILE A 132 43.44 -3.27 -1.89
CA ILE A 132 43.61 -3.87 -3.23
C ILE A 132 44.52 -3.01 -4.12
N VAL A 133 44.35 -1.69 -4.09
CA VAL A 133 45.19 -0.77 -4.89
C VAL A 133 46.63 -0.77 -4.38
N THR A 134 46.84 -0.71 -3.06
CA THR A 134 48.19 -0.75 -2.48
C THR A 134 48.90 -2.09 -2.70
N SER A 135 48.15 -3.19 -2.77
CA SER A 135 48.67 -4.52 -3.12
C SER A 135 48.84 -4.74 -4.63
N ARG A 136 48.64 -3.71 -5.46
CA ARG A 136 48.72 -3.76 -6.94
C ARG A 136 47.78 -4.80 -7.56
N GLY A 137 46.65 -5.08 -6.92
CA GLY A 137 45.67 -6.06 -7.40
C GLY A 137 46.06 -7.53 -7.16
N TYR A 138 47.13 -7.81 -6.41
CA TYR A 138 47.47 -9.19 -5.99
C TYR A 138 46.54 -9.66 -4.86
N VAL A 139 45.26 -9.85 -5.17
CA VAL A 139 44.23 -10.36 -4.26
C VAL A 139 43.36 -11.36 -5.01
N GLU A 140 43.04 -12.48 -4.37
CA GLU A 140 42.06 -13.43 -4.91
C GLU A 140 40.65 -12.84 -4.87
N GLY A 141 40.11 -12.49 -6.04
CA GLY A 141 38.78 -11.88 -6.16
C GLY A 141 37.63 -12.75 -5.66
N LEU A 142 37.82 -14.08 -5.61
CA LEU A 142 36.83 -15.00 -5.05
C LEU A 142 36.54 -14.73 -3.57
N HIS A 143 37.52 -14.22 -2.81
CA HIS A 143 37.34 -13.82 -1.41
C HIS A 143 36.52 -12.54 -1.26
N MET A 144 36.29 -11.77 -2.32
CA MET A 144 35.43 -10.58 -2.29
C MET A 144 33.94 -10.92 -2.45
N ILE A 145 33.59 -12.11 -2.94
CA ILE A 145 32.20 -12.52 -3.12
C ILE A 145 31.42 -12.56 -1.78
N PRO A 146 31.94 -13.17 -0.69
CA PRO A 146 31.29 -13.14 0.62
C PRO A 146 31.53 -11.84 1.41
N PHE A 147 31.92 -10.72 0.76
CA PHE A 147 32.18 -9.46 1.46
C PHE A 147 31.02 -9.01 2.35
N ASN A 148 29.78 -9.04 1.83
CA ASN A 148 28.60 -8.63 2.59
C ASN A 148 28.35 -9.52 3.83
N LEU A 149 28.65 -10.81 3.73
CA LEU A 149 28.57 -11.74 4.86
C LEU A 149 29.60 -11.34 5.93
N ILE A 150 30.88 -11.26 5.57
CA ILE A 150 31.98 -11.04 6.51
C ILE A 150 31.90 -9.64 7.12
N ALA A 151 31.80 -8.61 6.28
CA ALA A 151 31.72 -7.23 6.73
C ALA A 151 30.44 -6.99 7.55
N GLY A 152 29.32 -7.61 7.15
CA GLY A 152 28.08 -7.59 7.90
C GLY A 152 28.22 -8.15 9.32
N HIS A 153 28.75 -9.37 9.46
CA HIS A 153 28.86 -9.98 10.78
C HIS A 153 29.83 -9.26 11.69
N VAL A 154 30.96 -8.79 11.16
CA VAL A 154 32.04 -8.19 11.96
C VAL A 154 31.75 -6.74 12.34
N TRP A 155 31.26 -5.92 11.41
CA TRP A 155 31.15 -4.47 11.61
C TRP A 155 29.75 -3.99 11.97
N VAL A 156 28.73 -4.77 11.64
CA VAL A 156 27.31 -4.40 11.83
C VAL A 156 26.66 -5.26 12.91
N GLY A 157 26.89 -6.57 12.85
CA GLY A 157 26.39 -7.53 13.83
C GLY A 157 25.08 -8.20 13.43
N ARG A 158 24.86 -9.39 14.00
CA ARG A 158 23.77 -10.33 13.64
C ARG A 158 22.37 -9.72 13.75
N PRO A 159 22.00 -8.98 14.82
CA PRO A 159 20.64 -8.45 14.96
C PRO A 159 20.28 -7.42 13.89
N LEU A 160 21.23 -6.56 13.50
CA LEU A 160 21.02 -5.53 12.49
C LEU A 160 20.96 -6.11 11.08
N MET A 161 21.71 -7.20 10.81
CA MET A 161 21.56 -7.97 9.57
C MET A 161 20.19 -8.64 9.49
N LEU A 162 19.70 -9.23 10.59
CA LEU A 162 18.36 -9.81 10.65
C LEU A 162 17.29 -8.74 10.38
N LEU A 163 17.39 -7.58 11.03
CA LEU A 163 16.48 -6.45 10.80
C LEU A 163 16.45 -6.05 9.32
N ARG A 164 17.62 -5.92 8.69
CA ARG A 164 17.75 -5.54 7.27
C ARG A 164 17.12 -6.58 6.35
N GLY A 165 17.36 -7.87 6.61
CA GLY A 165 16.73 -8.97 5.87
C GLY A 165 15.21 -8.97 6.03
N LEU A 166 14.71 -8.80 7.25
CA LEU A 166 13.27 -8.72 7.53
C LEU A 166 12.62 -7.50 6.88
N ALA A 167 13.29 -6.34 6.86
CA ALA A 167 12.80 -5.17 6.14
C ALA A 167 12.62 -5.46 4.64
N ALA A 168 13.53 -6.23 4.03
CA ALA A 168 13.40 -6.66 2.64
C ALA A 168 12.21 -7.61 2.43
N VAL A 169 11.97 -8.55 3.35
CA VAL A 169 10.78 -9.41 3.33
C VAL A 169 9.50 -8.58 3.45
N CYS A 170 9.47 -7.58 4.33
CA CYS A 170 8.36 -6.64 4.44
C CYS A 170 8.12 -5.92 3.11
N PHE A 171 9.15 -5.39 2.46
CA PHE A 171 9.02 -4.74 1.16
C PHE A 171 8.49 -5.68 0.07
N LEU A 172 8.96 -6.93 0.02
CA LEU A 172 8.54 -7.92 -0.98
C LEU A 172 7.17 -8.56 -0.68
N SER A 173 6.65 -8.40 0.53
CA SER A 173 5.30 -8.82 0.92
C SER A 173 4.27 -7.68 0.88
N THR A 174 4.69 -6.46 0.56
CA THR A 174 3.85 -5.26 0.56
C THR A 174 3.72 -4.72 -0.86
N SER A 175 2.49 -4.47 -1.31
CA SER A 175 2.22 -3.81 -2.60
C SER A 175 2.32 -2.29 -2.48
N THR A 176 2.64 -1.57 -3.56
CA THR A 176 2.60 -0.11 -3.57
C THR A 176 1.20 0.39 -3.92
N VAL A 177 0.60 1.20 -3.05
CA VAL A 177 -0.70 1.84 -3.29
C VAL A 177 -0.52 3.35 -3.15
N GLU A 178 -0.83 4.08 -4.21
CA GLU A 178 -0.75 5.54 -4.26
C GLU A 178 -2.15 6.14 -4.23
N LEU A 179 -2.38 7.13 -3.38
CA LEU A 179 -3.62 7.90 -3.38
C LEU A 179 -3.47 9.04 -4.38
N VAL A 180 -4.14 8.92 -5.52
CA VAL A 180 -4.14 9.94 -6.56
C VAL A 180 -5.38 10.80 -6.40
N SER A 181 -5.19 12.12 -6.39
CA SER A 181 -6.27 13.10 -6.32
C SER A 181 -6.16 14.07 -7.51
N PRO A 182 -6.70 13.71 -8.68
CA PRO A 182 -6.70 14.61 -9.83
C PRO A 182 -7.61 15.82 -9.57
N HIS A 183 -7.32 16.94 -10.24
CA HIS A 183 -8.20 18.12 -10.33
C HIS A 183 -8.74 18.64 -8.98
N THR A 184 -7.88 19.35 -8.24
CA THR A 184 -8.23 20.13 -7.03
C THR A 184 -9.02 19.38 -5.94
N GLY A 185 -8.98 18.05 -5.91
CA GLY A 185 -9.56 17.25 -4.84
C GLY A 185 -11.02 16.84 -5.03
N LEU A 186 -11.61 16.98 -6.22
CA LEU A 186 -12.99 16.52 -6.46
C LEU A 186 -13.13 15.00 -6.29
N ILE A 187 -12.11 14.23 -6.68
CA ILE A 187 -12.12 12.76 -6.58
C ILE A 187 -10.74 12.30 -6.12
N SER A 188 -10.70 11.39 -5.16
CA SER A 188 -9.49 10.67 -4.78
C SER A 188 -9.69 9.17 -5.00
N TYR A 189 -8.70 8.51 -5.57
CA TYR A 189 -8.74 7.07 -5.80
C TYR A 189 -7.38 6.45 -5.55
N PHE A 190 -7.38 5.17 -5.20
CA PHE A 190 -6.16 4.40 -5.05
C PHE A 190 -5.73 3.84 -6.41
N GLN A 191 -4.47 4.09 -6.76
CA GLN A 191 -3.81 3.51 -7.90
C GLN A 191 -2.73 2.55 -7.43
N SER A 192 -2.68 1.35 -8.02
CA SER A 192 -1.65 0.36 -7.78
C SER A 192 -0.73 0.29 -8.99
N PRO A 193 0.37 1.07 -9.03
CA PRO A 193 1.32 0.97 -10.13
C PRO A 193 1.96 -0.42 -10.19
N ALA A 194 2.33 -0.84 -11.40
CA ALA A 194 3.04 -2.10 -11.59
C ALA A 194 4.40 -2.06 -10.86
N PRO A 195 4.80 -3.12 -10.16
CA PRO A 195 6.06 -3.14 -9.43
C PRO A 195 7.24 -3.03 -10.39
N ASN A 196 8.18 -2.15 -10.05
CA ASN A 196 9.40 -1.98 -10.82
C ASN A 196 10.32 -3.20 -10.61
N LEU A 197 10.74 -3.83 -11.70
CA LEU A 197 11.64 -4.99 -11.64
C LEU A 197 12.98 -4.65 -10.99
N PHE A 198 13.48 -3.43 -11.17
CA PHE A 198 14.74 -2.98 -10.57
C PHE A 198 14.64 -2.91 -9.05
N THR A 199 13.55 -2.32 -8.52
CA THR A 199 13.35 -2.25 -7.06
C THR A 199 13.09 -3.65 -6.49
N THR A 200 12.39 -4.51 -7.23
CA THR A 200 12.17 -5.92 -6.86
C THR A 200 13.48 -6.69 -6.78
N PHE A 201 14.37 -6.54 -7.76
CA PHE A 201 15.70 -7.14 -7.77
C PHE A 201 16.58 -6.65 -6.61
N LEU A 202 16.57 -5.33 -6.37
CA LEU A 202 17.32 -4.73 -5.29
C LEU A 202 16.84 -5.25 -3.92
N SER A 203 15.52 -5.33 -3.72
CA SER A 203 14.91 -5.90 -2.51
C SER A 203 15.22 -7.39 -2.36
N ALA A 204 15.17 -8.18 -3.43
CA ALA A 204 15.51 -9.59 -3.40
C ALA A 204 17.00 -9.81 -3.03
N THR A 205 17.88 -8.92 -3.47
CA THR A 205 19.29 -8.92 -3.06
C THR A 205 19.43 -8.60 -1.57
N GLN A 206 18.57 -7.75 -0.99
CA GLN A 206 18.56 -7.52 0.46
C GLN A 206 18.06 -8.72 1.27
N ILE A 207 17.40 -9.70 0.67
CA ILE A 207 17.06 -10.93 1.39
C ILE A 207 18.29 -11.81 1.67
N SER A 208 19.39 -11.64 0.92
CA SER A 208 20.64 -12.35 1.20
C SER A 208 21.14 -12.12 2.64
N TRP A 209 20.82 -10.96 3.26
CA TRP A 209 21.09 -10.71 4.68
C TRP A 209 20.41 -11.70 5.62
N LEU A 210 19.15 -12.07 5.32
CA LEU A 210 18.42 -13.09 6.08
C LEU A 210 19.05 -14.47 5.87
N VAL A 211 19.42 -14.81 4.64
CA VAL A 211 20.11 -16.07 4.32
C VAL A 211 21.42 -16.17 5.11
N TYR A 212 22.22 -15.12 5.14
CA TYR A 212 23.47 -15.10 5.89
C TYR A 212 23.27 -15.27 7.40
N VAL A 213 22.24 -14.66 7.99
CA VAL A 213 21.89 -14.89 9.40
C VAL A 213 21.49 -16.34 9.65
N VAL A 214 20.74 -16.96 8.73
CA VAL A 214 20.37 -18.39 8.81
C VAL A 214 21.62 -19.27 8.72
N VAL A 215 22.48 -19.05 7.72
CA VAL A 215 23.75 -19.78 7.54
C VAL A 215 24.61 -19.70 8.81
N ASP A 216 24.78 -18.51 9.34
CA ASP A 216 25.58 -18.22 10.53
C ASP A 216 24.99 -18.83 11.81
N SER A 217 23.66 -18.87 11.95
CA SER A 217 22.98 -19.54 13.07
C SER A 217 23.18 -21.05 13.04
N PHE A 218 23.17 -21.66 11.85
CA PHE A 218 23.39 -23.10 11.67
C PHE A 218 24.87 -23.48 11.55
N SER A 219 25.78 -22.51 11.47
CA SER A 219 27.22 -22.75 11.32
C SER A 219 27.83 -23.62 12.44
N ILE A 220 27.27 -23.57 13.65
CA ILE A 220 27.67 -24.44 14.77
C ILE A 220 27.47 -25.92 14.41
N VAL A 221 26.38 -26.23 13.73
CA VAL A 221 26.01 -27.61 13.33
C VAL A 221 26.69 -28.00 12.03
N THR A 222 26.76 -27.09 11.06
CA THR A 222 27.28 -27.39 9.73
C THR A 222 28.81 -27.29 9.64
N SER A 223 29.46 -26.57 10.58
CA SER A 223 30.93 -26.49 10.77
C SER A 223 31.70 -26.36 9.45
N GLU A 224 32.45 -27.40 9.05
CA GLU A 224 33.32 -27.40 7.85
C GLU A 224 32.56 -27.19 6.54
N TYR A 225 31.27 -27.51 6.49
CA TYR A 225 30.44 -27.33 5.30
C TYR A 225 30.06 -25.87 5.04
N THR A 226 30.08 -25.02 6.08
CA THR A 226 29.53 -23.65 6.03
C THR A 226 30.15 -22.80 4.91
N SER A 227 31.47 -22.90 4.71
CA SER A 227 32.18 -22.10 3.71
C SER A 227 31.69 -22.37 2.28
N ASN A 228 31.34 -23.62 1.97
CA ASN A 228 31.04 -24.03 0.60
C ASN A 228 29.61 -23.66 0.19
N TYR A 229 28.62 -23.87 1.08
CA TYR A 229 27.22 -23.59 0.74
C TYR A 229 26.78 -22.15 1.04
N SER A 230 27.50 -21.39 1.87
CA SER A 230 27.09 -20.04 2.29
C SER A 230 26.82 -19.11 1.11
N THR A 231 27.83 -18.87 0.27
CA THR A 231 27.72 -18.00 -0.92
C THR A 231 26.72 -18.54 -1.92
N LEU A 232 26.74 -19.86 -2.17
CA LEU A 232 25.82 -20.51 -3.10
C LEU A 232 24.37 -20.34 -2.67
N SER A 233 24.07 -20.54 -1.38
CA SER A 233 22.72 -20.40 -0.83
C SER A 233 22.19 -18.98 -0.89
N ALA A 234 23.05 -17.97 -0.71
CA ALA A 234 22.67 -16.56 -0.86
C ALA A 234 22.34 -16.21 -2.32
N VAL A 235 23.16 -16.65 -3.28
CA VAL A 235 22.90 -16.42 -4.71
C VAL A 235 21.62 -17.14 -5.16
N VAL A 236 21.49 -18.43 -4.85
CA VAL A 236 20.31 -19.23 -5.22
C VAL A 236 19.05 -18.68 -4.55
N GLY A 237 19.10 -18.38 -3.25
CA GLY A 237 17.96 -17.83 -2.51
C GLY A 237 17.49 -16.49 -3.06
N THR A 238 18.42 -15.57 -3.35
CA THR A 238 18.09 -14.28 -3.97
C THR A 238 17.48 -14.46 -5.35
N LEU A 239 18.03 -15.35 -6.20
CA LEU A 239 17.48 -15.60 -7.54
C LEU A 239 16.07 -16.21 -7.48
N VAL A 240 15.85 -17.21 -6.65
CA VAL A 240 14.52 -17.84 -6.48
C VAL A 240 13.49 -16.81 -6.06
N ILE A 241 13.83 -15.97 -5.07
CA ILE A 241 12.90 -14.96 -4.55
C ILE A 241 12.66 -13.83 -5.54
N PHE A 242 13.69 -13.42 -6.29
CA PHE A 242 13.54 -12.45 -7.36
C PHE A 242 12.59 -12.97 -8.45
N VAL A 243 12.85 -14.18 -8.97
CA VAL A 243 12.01 -14.79 -10.00
C VAL A 243 10.58 -14.97 -9.52
N TRP A 244 10.39 -15.46 -8.29
CA TRP A 244 9.06 -15.57 -7.69
C TRP A 244 8.38 -14.19 -7.59
N SER A 245 9.06 -13.19 -7.03
CA SER A 245 8.46 -11.88 -6.80
C SER A 245 8.17 -11.10 -8.09
N ALA A 246 8.95 -11.36 -9.15
CA ALA A 246 8.71 -10.82 -10.48
C ALA A 246 7.54 -11.53 -11.20
N ALA A 247 7.43 -12.86 -11.06
CA ALA A 247 6.36 -13.63 -11.69
C ALA A 247 5.00 -13.45 -10.98
N PHE A 248 5.03 -13.35 -9.66
CA PHE A 248 3.86 -13.21 -8.80
C PHE A 248 4.08 -12.03 -7.86
N PRO A 249 3.72 -10.79 -8.25
CA PRO A 249 3.83 -9.62 -7.37
C PRO A 249 2.82 -9.65 -6.21
N PRO A 250 3.05 -8.89 -5.12
CA PRO A 250 2.12 -8.83 -4.00
C PRO A 250 0.83 -8.09 -4.40
N ASN A 251 -0.33 -8.59 -3.94
CA ASN A 251 -1.64 -7.98 -4.19
C ASN A 251 -2.10 -7.18 -2.96
N HIS A 252 -2.75 -6.04 -3.20
CA HIS A 252 -3.50 -5.32 -2.17
C HIS A 252 -4.95 -5.80 -2.13
N SER A 253 -5.60 -5.65 -0.98
CA SER A 253 -7.05 -5.83 -0.86
C SER A 253 -7.68 -4.61 -0.21
N VAL A 254 -8.70 -4.05 -0.85
CA VAL A 254 -9.48 -2.93 -0.33
C VAL A 254 -10.91 -3.40 -0.13
N SER A 255 -11.43 -3.24 1.09
CA SER A 255 -12.84 -3.48 1.39
C SER A 255 -13.44 -2.20 1.96
N ILE A 256 -14.48 -1.68 1.31
CA ILE A 256 -15.22 -0.52 1.78
C ILE A 256 -16.44 -1.02 2.56
N SER A 257 -16.55 -0.62 3.81
CA SER A 257 -17.70 -0.92 4.67
C SER A 257 -17.87 0.27 5.59
N ARG A 258 -18.84 1.12 5.27
CA ARG A 258 -19.15 2.32 6.04
C ARG A 258 -20.06 1.94 7.19
N GLN A 259 -19.52 1.90 8.39
CA GLN A 259 -20.25 1.67 9.62
C GLN A 259 -19.88 2.77 10.61
N CYS A 260 -20.89 3.48 11.10
CA CYS A 260 -20.71 4.50 12.13
C CYS A 260 -21.48 4.07 13.37
N THR A 261 -20.80 4.03 14.50
CA THR A 261 -21.39 3.76 15.80
C THR A 261 -21.33 5.02 16.65
N VAL A 262 -22.48 5.45 17.15
CA VAL A 262 -22.57 6.55 18.11
C VAL A 262 -22.12 6.01 19.46
N VAL A 263 -20.91 6.40 19.91
CA VAL A 263 -20.36 5.95 21.20
C VAL A 263 -20.97 6.77 22.34
N ALA A 264 -21.13 8.08 22.11
CA ALA A 264 -21.82 8.99 23.00
C ALA A 264 -22.62 9.98 22.16
N VAL A 265 -23.94 9.98 22.33
CA VAL A 265 -24.85 10.93 21.66
C VAL A 265 -24.35 12.35 21.93
N ASP A 266 -24.25 13.17 20.89
CA ASP A 266 -23.73 14.55 20.88
C ASP A 266 -22.22 14.74 21.14
N PHE A 267 -21.47 13.72 21.56
CA PHE A 267 -20.04 13.85 21.89
C PHE A 267 -19.10 13.11 20.95
N ASP A 268 -19.46 11.89 20.55
CA ASP A 268 -18.53 11.05 19.77
C ASP A 268 -19.23 10.03 18.87
N VAL A 269 -18.75 9.97 17.63
CA VAL A 269 -19.17 9.00 16.60
C VAL A 269 -17.91 8.41 16.00
N VAL A 270 -17.75 7.10 16.13
CA VAL A 270 -16.64 6.37 15.52
C VAL A 270 -17.13 5.75 14.23
N CYS A 271 -16.54 6.20 13.12
CA CYS A 271 -16.85 5.69 11.78
C CYS A 271 -15.69 4.87 11.23
N THR A 272 -15.95 3.59 10.93
CA THR A 272 -15.07 2.78 10.09
C THR A 272 -15.58 2.86 8.66
N SER A 273 -14.78 3.42 7.74
CA SER A 273 -15.17 3.57 6.32
C SER A 273 -14.74 2.38 5.45
N GLY A 274 -13.63 1.74 5.80
CA GLY A 274 -13.09 0.60 5.08
C GLY A 274 -11.76 0.12 5.64
N ASN A 275 -11.28 -1.01 5.12
CA ASN A 275 -9.99 -1.60 5.45
C ASN A 275 -9.14 -1.71 4.17
N VAL A 276 -7.92 -1.19 4.23
CA VAL A 276 -6.93 -1.26 3.16
C VAL A 276 -5.78 -2.14 3.64
N ARG A 277 -5.69 -3.35 3.09
CA ARG A 277 -4.57 -4.26 3.37
C ARG A 277 -3.58 -4.18 2.23
N ILE A 278 -2.38 -3.71 2.56
CA ILE A 278 -1.29 -3.49 1.61
C ILE A 278 -0.25 -4.63 1.68
N GLY A 279 -0.13 -5.27 2.84
CA GLY A 279 0.79 -6.38 3.07
C GLY A 279 0.09 -7.73 3.23
N ASP A 280 0.79 -8.80 2.85
CA ASP A 280 0.33 -10.19 2.99
C ASP A 280 1.25 -10.99 3.92
N VAL A 281 0.72 -11.42 5.07
CA VAL A 281 1.42 -12.23 6.08
C VAL A 281 1.73 -13.63 5.56
N THR A 282 0.90 -14.18 4.69
CA THR A 282 1.11 -15.49 4.06
C THR A 282 2.35 -15.42 3.17
N ARG A 283 2.44 -14.39 2.34
CA ARG A 283 3.62 -14.14 1.51
C ARG A 283 4.87 -13.86 2.34
N PHE A 284 4.74 -13.07 3.42
CA PHE A 284 5.84 -12.82 4.35
C PHE A 284 6.43 -14.11 4.91
N THR A 285 5.58 -14.99 5.45
CA THR A 285 6.01 -16.28 6.03
C THR A 285 6.59 -17.21 4.97
N GLN A 286 5.97 -17.28 3.80
CA GLN A 286 6.46 -18.03 2.65
C GLN A 286 7.87 -17.60 2.21
N LEU A 287 8.14 -16.30 2.12
CA LEU A 287 9.46 -15.78 1.76
C LEU A 287 10.52 -16.20 2.78
N VAL A 288 10.22 -16.12 4.08
CA VAL A 288 11.12 -16.58 5.14
C VAL A 288 11.38 -18.08 5.04
N LEU A 289 10.33 -18.88 4.82
CA LEU A 289 10.44 -20.33 4.67
C LEU A 289 11.26 -20.72 3.45
N VAL A 290 11.11 -20.01 2.32
CA VAL A 290 11.93 -20.25 1.12
C VAL A 290 13.39 -19.90 1.38
N CYS A 291 13.71 -18.83 2.13
CA CYS A 291 15.09 -18.55 2.51
C CYS A 291 15.70 -19.73 3.27
N ILE A 292 15.02 -20.19 4.32
CA ILE A 292 15.48 -21.30 5.16
C ILE A 292 15.59 -22.59 4.33
N GLY A 293 14.59 -22.88 3.50
CA GLY A 293 14.53 -24.06 2.64
C GLY A 293 15.65 -24.08 1.59
N CYS A 294 15.90 -22.95 0.90
CA CYS A 294 17.01 -22.82 -0.03
C CYS A 294 18.36 -23.04 0.66
N THR A 295 18.56 -22.47 1.86
CA THR A 295 19.78 -22.70 2.64
C THR A 295 19.96 -24.17 3.01
N LEU A 296 18.89 -24.84 3.46
CA LEU A 296 18.92 -26.26 3.81
C LEU A 296 19.23 -27.13 2.58
N LEU A 297 18.59 -26.87 1.44
CA LEU A 297 18.82 -27.62 0.20
C LEU A 297 20.27 -27.47 -0.28
N CYS A 298 20.82 -26.26 -0.28
CA CYS A 298 22.22 -26.03 -0.63
C CYS A 298 23.17 -26.78 0.31
N PHE A 299 22.89 -26.79 1.62
CA PHE A 299 23.66 -27.59 2.58
C PHE A 299 23.58 -29.10 2.28
N LEU A 300 22.38 -29.63 2.03
CA LEU A 300 22.20 -31.06 1.73
C LEU A 300 22.92 -31.49 0.45
N VAL A 301 22.85 -30.65 -0.60
CA VAL A 301 23.58 -30.89 -1.85
C VAL A 301 25.08 -30.91 -1.61
N GLU A 302 25.63 -29.93 -0.88
CA GLU A 302 27.07 -29.91 -0.56
C GLU A 302 27.49 -31.10 0.32
N ARG A 303 26.65 -31.49 1.27
CA ARG A 303 26.88 -32.68 2.11
C ARG A 303 26.91 -33.98 1.30
N GLN A 304 26.07 -34.09 0.27
CA GLN A 304 26.05 -35.26 -0.62
C GLN A 304 27.24 -35.28 -1.59
N ARG A 305 27.69 -34.10 -2.06
CA ARG A 305 28.82 -33.97 -3.00
C ARG A 305 30.17 -34.19 -2.33
N HIS A 306 30.31 -33.76 -1.07
CA HIS A 306 31.55 -33.83 -0.32
C HIS A 306 31.31 -34.48 1.05
N THR A 307 31.66 -35.76 1.21
CA THR A 307 31.72 -36.39 2.54
C THR A 307 32.99 -35.94 3.24
N MET A 308 32.92 -34.85 4.00
CA MET A 308 34.00 -34.39 4.86
C MET A 308 33.97 -35.18 6.17
N PRO A 309 35.13 -35.48 6.78
CA PRO A 309 35.19 -36.17 8.06
C PRO A 309 34.39 -35.39 9.13
N PRO A 310 33.80 -36.08 10.12
CA PRO A 310 33.02 -35.41 11.15
C PRO A 310 33.88 -34.37 11.89
N PRO A 311 33.31 -33.20 12.25
CA PRO A 311 34.06 -32.14 12.89
C PRO A 311 34.62 -32.64 14.23
N ASN A 312 35.92 -32.50 14.43
CA ASN A 312 36.54 -32.71 15.74
C ASN A 312 36.09 -31.55 16.65
N LEU A 313 34.98 -31.72 17.37
CA LEU A 313 34.62 -30.81 18.46
C LEU A 313 35.72 -30.86 19.51
N LYS A 314 36.64 -29.89 19.46
CA LYS A 314 37.48 -29.54 20.61
C LYS A 314 36.59 -28.81 21.60
N LEU A 315 35.98 -29.59 22.48
CA LEU A 315 35.33 -29.12 23.71
C LEU A 315 36.38 -28.58 24.68
#